data_AF-A0A970K509-F1
#
_entry.id   AF-A0A970K509-F1
#
_cell.length_a   1.000
_cell.length_b   1.000
_cell.length_c   1.000
_cell.angle_alpha   90.00
_cell.angle_beta   90.00
_cell.angle_gamma   90.00
#
_symmetry.space_group_name_H-M   'P 1'
#
loop_
_entity.id
_entity.type
_entity.pdbx_description
1 polymer ?
#
loop_
_entity_poly.entity_id
_entity_poly.type
_entity_poly.pdbx_seq_one_letter_code
_entity_poly.pdbx_strand_id
1 'polypeptide(L)'
;DLEAGRLGTAPLSPAVRVFERVGKGAVEQIRLSDIAINRIPSSRILFANTDSKGNVTMLLLNDVTGDRYTYGILKREDPSSSGGENTTVTVTNSRGSVGPAVTGASFATGDFGGVVVPAVPNESARVVVLTKLGTVRRSDFFTKDGKTYVTVGGETYPVSDAVECYNKAGSSWFKSLADARSFSETLTIYADRTAAEGGKIRVVVA
;
A
#
# COMPACT_ATOMS: atom_id res chain seq x y z
N ASP A 1 7.17 -1.25 -19.18
CA ASP A 1 7.00 0.14 -19.63
C ASP A 1 5.54 0.27 -20.01
N LEU A 2 4.74 0.86 -19.14
CA LEU A 2 3.29 0.92 -19.28
C LEU A 2 2.87 1.92 -20.36
N GLU A 3 3.64 2.99 -20.53
CA GLU A 3 3.39 4.02 -21.54
C GLU A 3 3.61 3.44 -22.95
N ALA A 4 4.71 2.71 -23.14
CA ALA A 4 4.96 2.00 -24.39
C ALA A 4 4.18 0.68 -24.52
N GLY A 5 3.34 0.33 -23.54
CA GLY A 5 2.54 -0.89 -23.55
C GLY A 5 3.35 -2.17 -23.75
N ARG A 6 4.48 -2.33 -23.03
CA ARG A 6 5.41 -3.46 -23.24
C ARG A 6 6.09 -3.99 -21.97
N LEU A 7 6.45 -5.27 -22.01
CA LEU A 7 7.39 -5.94 -21.11
C LEU A 7 8.71 -6.18 -21.84
N GLY A 8 9.75 -5.41 -21.51
CA GLY A 8 10.99 -5.44 -22.30
C GLY A 8 10.70 -5.02 -23.75
N THR A 9 10.93 -5.93 -24.69
CA THR A 9 10.57 -5.74 -26.12
C THR A 9 9.22 -6.35 -26.49
N ALA A 10 8.62 -7.18 -25.62
CA ALA A 10 7.36 -7.85 -25.89
C ALA A 10 6.16 -6.90 -25.67
N PRO A 11 5.27 -6.71 -26.65
CA PRO A 11 4.08 -5.89 -26.49
C PRO A 11 3.11 -6.52 -25.48
N LEU A 12 2.38 -5.68 -24.74
CA LEU A 12 1.25 -6.12 -23.93
C LEU A 12 0.04 -6.31 -24.83
N SER A 13 -0.69 -7.41 -24.63
CA SER A 13 -2.01 -7.59 -25.24
C SER A 13 -2.97 -6.48 -24.76
N PRO A 14 -3.85 -5.96 -25.63
CA PRO A 14 -4.92 -5.05 -25.21
C PRO A 14 -5.84 -5.64 -24.13
N ALA A 15 -5.91 -6.98 -24.04
CA ALA A 15 -6.67 -7.72 -23.03
C ALA A 15 -5.78 -8.32 -21.94
N VAL A 16 -4.59 -7.76 -21.70
CA VAL A 16 -3.66 -8.25 -20.67
C VAL A 16 -4.34 -8.27 -19.30
N ARG A 17 -4.22 -9.39 -18.60
CA ARG A 17 -4.67 -9.52 -17.21
C ARG A 17 -3.49 -9.28 -16.28
N VAL A 18 -3.65 -8.35 -15.36
CA VAL A 18 -2.59 -7.96 -14.43
C VAL A 18 -3.02 -8.35 -13.02
N PHE A 19 -2.15 -9.06 -12.34
CA PHE A 19 -2.36 -9.49 -10.96
C PHE A 19 -1.23 -8.97 -10.08
N GLU A 20 -1.52 -8.79 -8.81
CA GLU A 20 -0.54 -8.41 -7.81
C GLU A 20 -0.67 -9.30 -6.57
N ARG A 21 0.48 -9.56 -5.94
CA ARG A 21 0.54 -10.00 -4.55
C ARG A 21 1.73 -9.34 -3.83
N VAL A 22 1.72 -9.43 -2.51
CA VAL A 22 2.86 -9.12 -1.65
C VAL A 22 3.31 -10.42 -0.99
N GLY A 23 4.56 -10.83 -1.22
CA GLY A 23 5.10 -12.06 -0.63
C GLY A 23 4.25 -13.30 -0.96
N LYS A 24 3.81 -14.01 0.09
CA LYS A 24 2.90 -15.17 -0.02
C LYS A 24 1.45 -14.83 0.38
N GLY A 25 1.08 -13.55 0.29
CA GLY A 25 -0.30 -13.10 0.48
C GLY A 25 -1.22 -13.46 -0.69
N ALA A 26 -2.48 -13.06 -0.57
CA ALA A 26 -3.48 -13.24 -1.61
C ALA A 26 -3.06 -12.58 -2.93
N VAL A 27 -3.45 -13.22 -4.04
CA VAL A 27 -3.31 -12.69 -5.40
C VAL A 27 -4.63 -12.04 -5.78
N GLU A 28 -4.57 -10.83 -6.33
CA GLU A 28 -5.76 -10.13 -6.79
C GLU A 28 -5.49 -9.43 -8.11
N GLN A 29 -6.51 -9.39 -8.98
CA GLN A 29 -6.44 -8.73 -10.26
C GLN A 29 -6.48 -7.21 -10.07
N ILE A 30 -5.55 -6.50 -10.69
CA ILE A 30 -5.48 -5.03 -10.70
C ILE A 30 -5.63 -4.51 -12.13
N ARG A 31 -5.92 -3.21 -12.26
CA ARG A 31 -5.88 -2.51 -13.54
C ARG A 31 -4.50 -1.88 -13.71
N LEU A 32 -4.06 -1.74 -14.96
CA LEU A 32 -2.82 -0.98 -15.26
C LEU A 32 -2.89 0.46 -14.71
N SER A 33 -4.09 1.06 -14.68
CA SER A 33 -4.34 2.38 -14.11
C SER A 33 -4.12 2.47 -12.60
N ASP A 34 -4.03 1.36 -11.89
CA ASP A 34 -3.83 1.34 -10.43
C ASP A 34 -2.35 1.49 -10.05
N ILE A 35 -1.45 1.32 -11.04
CA ILE A 35 -0.01 1.44 -10.91
C ILE A 35 0.38 2.91 -11.10
N ALA A 36 0.98 3.51 -10.08
CA ALA A 36 1.28 4.95 -10.05
C ALA A 36 2.57 5.34 -10.82
N ILE A 37 3.25 4.38 -11.44
CA ILE A 37 4.50 4.57 -12.19
C ILE A 37 4.44 3.94 -13.57
N ASN A 38 5.12 4.56 -14.53
CA ASN A 38 5.17 4.06 -15.91
C ASN A 38 6.20 2.93 -16.11
N ARG A 39 7.21 2.85 -15.24
CA ARG A 39 8.31 1.89 -15.35
C ARG A 39 8.37 0.99 -14.13
N ILE A 40 7.92 -0.24 -14.31
CA ILE A 40 8.00 -1.30 -13.30
C ILE A 40 9.37 -1.97 -13.43
N PRO A 41 10.18 -2.02 -12.35
CA PRO A 41 11.44 -2.77 -12.35
C PRO A 41 11.22 -4.25 -12.63
N SER A 42 12.15 -4.90 -13.33
CA SER A 42 12.05 -6.35 -13.62
C SER A 42 11.97 -7.20 -12.35
N SER A 43 12.61 -6.78 -11.26
CA SER A 43 12.53 -7.43 -9.94
C SER A 43 11.12 -7.46 -9.34
N ARG A 44 10.20 -6.63 -9.84
CA ARG A 44 8.79 -6.59 -9.42
C ARG A 44 7.89 -7.47 -10.30
N ILE A 45 8.45 -8.25 -11.22
CA ILE A 45 7.72 -9.13 -12.13
C ILE A 45 7.96 -10.57 -11.70
N LEU A 46 6.93 -11.20 -11.16
CA LEU A 46 7.00 -12.58 -10.66
C LEU A 46 6.75 -13.61 -11.76
N PHE A 47 5.89 -13.25 -12.70
CA PHE A 47 5.49 -14.15 -13.79
C PHE A 47 4.93 -13.34 -14.96
N ALA A 48 5.17 -13.83 -16.17
CA ALA A 48 4.54 -13.34 -17.38
C ALA A 48 4.17 -14.52 -18.29
N ASN A 49 2.99 -14.46 -18.90
CA ASN A 49 2.57 -15.39 -19.95
C ASN A 49 2.47 -14.65 -21.28
N THR A 50 2.84 -15.32 -22.38
CA THR A 50 2.71 -14.80 -23.74
C THR A 50 1.81 -15.68 -24.59
N ASP A 51 1.17 -15.09 -25.61
CA ASP A 51 0.53 -15.84 -26.68
C ASP A 51 1.55 -16.37 -27.71
N SER A 52 1.09 -17.10 -28.72
CA SER A 52 1.94 -17.63 -29.79
C SER A 52 2.61 -16.57 -30.69
N LYS A 53 2.18 -15.31 -30.58
CA LYS A 53 2.75 -14.15 -31.29
C LYS A 53 3.73 -13.37 -30.42
N GLY A 54 3.94 -13.79 -29.17
CA GLY A 54 4.82 -13.13 -28.21
C GLY A 54 4.18 -11.93 -27.48
N ASN A 55 2.87 -11.70 -27.61
CA ASN A 55 2.20 -10.65 -26.84
C ASN A 55 1.98 -11.13 -25.41
N VAL A 56 2.28 -10.28 -24.42
CA VAL A 56 2.04 -10.60 -23.00
C VAL A 56 0.55 -10.57 -22.71
N THR A 57 0.00 -11.70 -22.28
CA THR A 57 -1.43 -11.86 -21.97
C THR A 57 -1.72 -11.85 -20.47
N MET A 58 -0.71 -12.15 -19.64
CA MET A 58 -0.85 -12.13 -18.19
C MET A 58 0.44 -11.69 -17.50
N LEU A 59 0.29 -10.89 -16.44
CA LEU A 59 1.36 -10.47 -15.54
C LEU A 59 0.99 -10.80 -14.09
N LEU A 60 1.93 -11.33 -13.33
CA LEU A 60 1.89 -11.33 -11.87
C LEU A 60 3.01 -10.43 -11.35
N LEU A 61 2.63 -9.40 -10.61
CA LEU A 61 3.52 -8.38 -10.07
C LEU A 61 3.71 -8.56 -8.56
N ASN A 62 4.84 -8.10 -8.06
CA ASN A 62 5.21 -8.13 -6.65
C ASN A 62 5.14 -6.72 -6.06
N ASP A 63 4.04 -6.37 -5.40
CA ASP A 63 3.93 -5.12 -4.63
C ASP A 63 4.31 -3.87 -5.45
N VAL A 64 3.62 -3.62 -6.56
CA VAL A 64 3.81 -2.43 -7.40
C VAL A 64 2.81 -1.32 -7.05
N THR A 65 1.63 -1.67 -6.54
CA THR A 65 0.61 -0.71 -6.12
C THR A 65 0.67 -0.44 -4.62
N GLY A 66 1.03 -1.45 -3.81
CA GLY A 66 0.88 -1.46 -2.35
C GLY A 66 -0.55 -1.76 -1.86
N ASP A 67 -1.52 -1.98 -2.75
CA ASP A 67 -2.94 -2.08 -2.39
C ASP A 67 -3.31 -3.43 -1.75
N ARG A 68 -2.35 -4.34 -1.55
CA ARG A 68 -2.56 -5.63 -0.87
C ARG A 68 -2.36 -5.56 0.64
N TYR A 69 -1.78 -4.48 1.16
CA TYR A 69 -1.59 -4.30 2.59
C TYR A 69 -2.89 -3.82 3.26
N THR A 70 -3.15 -4.33 4.46
CA THR A 70 -4.07 -3.69 5.40
C THR A 70 -3.30 -2.60 6.15
N TYR A 71 -3.64 -1.34 5.91
CA TYR A 71 -2.99 -0.20 6.56
C TYR A 71 -3.68 0.22 7.85
N GLY A 72 -2.92 0.73 8.81
CA GLY A 72 -3.43 1.17 10.10
C GLY A 72 -2.30 1.45 11.11
N ILE A 73 -2.63 1.42 12.39
CA ILE A 73 -1.66 1.50 13.49
C ILE A 73 -1.17 0.09 13.81
N LEU A 74 0.16 -0.07 13.85
CA LEU A 74 0.81 -1.32 14.20
C LEU A 74 0.92 -1.47 15.72
N LYS A 75 0.62 -2.66 16.21
CA LYS A 75 0.88 -3.12 17.57
C LYS A 75 1.84 -4.29 17.51
N ARG A 76 2.94 -4.17 18.24
CA ARG A 76 3.94 -5.21 18.43
C ARG A 76 3.62 -6.00 19.70
N GLU A 77 3.67 -7.32 19.61
CA GLU A 77 3.68 -8.20 20.77
C GLU A 77 4.94 -9.05 20.70
N ASP A 78 5.77 -8.92 21.73
CA ASP A 78 7.03 -9.64 21.86
C ASP A 78 6.82 -11.00 22.55
N PRO A 79 7.73 -11.95 22.31
CA PRO A 79 7.70 -13.24 22.99
C PRO A 79 7.57 -13.11 24.50
N SER A 80 6.73 -13.95 25.13
CA SER A 80 6.81 -14.11 26.58
C SER A 80 8.18 -14.66 27.01
N SER A 81 8.67 -14.20 28.17
CA SER A 81 9.98 -14.58 28.72
C SER A 81 10.12 -16.07 29.09
N SER A 82 9.03 -16.84 29.00
CA SER A 82 8.96 -18.29 29.22
C SER A 82 9.40 -19.14 28.02
N GLY A 83 9.82 -18.51 26.91
CA GLY A 83 10.47 -19.18 25.78
C GLY A 83 9.49 -19.80 24.78
N GLY A 84 9.64 -19.42 23.51
CA GLY A 84 9.04 -20.11 22.36
C GLY A 84 8.13 -19.27 21.45
N GLU A 85 7.78 -18.04 21.80
CA GLU A 85 6.92 -17.21 20.96
C GLU A 85 7.74 -16.35 20.01
N ASN A 86 7.27 -16.14 18.78
CA ASN A 86 7.88 -15.19 17.85
C ASN A 86 7.25 -13.82 18.04
N THR A 87 7.96 -12.73 17.71
CA THR A 87 7.35 -11.41 17.58
C THR A 87 6.16 -11.48 16.63
N THR A 88 5.04 -10.87 17.05
CA THR A 88 3.86 -10.73 16.21
C THR A 88 3.48 -9.27 15.96
N VAL A 89 2.73 -9.06 14.89
CA VAL A 89 2.13 -7.79 14.53
C VAL A 89 0.61 -7.92 14.48
N THR A 90 -0.06 -6.91 15.03
CA THR A 90 -1.48 -6.63 14.78
C THR A 90 -1.59 -5.25 14.14
N VAL A 91 -2.38 -5.09 13.08
CA VAL A 91 -2.73 -3.78 12.52
C VAL A 91 -4.17 -3.44 12.84
N THR A 92 -4.43 -2.20 13.28
CA THR A 92 -5.79 -1.73 13.59
C THR A 92 -6.12 -0.50 12.77
N ASN A 93 -7.32 -0.47 12.17
CA ASN A 93 -7.82 0.64 11.37
C ASN A 93 -9.34 0.84 11.54
N SER A 94 -9.95 1.65 10.68
CA SER A 94 -11.39 1.96 10.73
C SER A 94 -12.31 0.75 10.56
N ARG A 95 -11.79 -0.36 10.00
CA ARG A 95 -12.51 -1.63 9.77
C ARG A 95 -12.29 -2.67 10.86
N GLY A 96 -11.43 -2.39 11.84
CA GLY A 96 -11.09 -3.31 12.94
C GLY A 96 -9.61 -3.71 12.94
N SER A 97 -9.31 -4.87 13.53
CA SER A 97 -7.95 -5.36 13.71
C SER A 97 -7.69 -6.62 12.88
N VAL A 98 -6.48 -6.73 12.32
CA VAL A 98 -5.97 -7.92 11.62
C VAL A 98 -4.69 -8.38 12.31
N GLY A 99 -4.64 -9.66 12.68
CA GLY A 99 -3.55 -10.27 13.46
C GLY A 99 -4.07 -10.94 14.75
N PRO A 100 -3.17 -11.36 15.65
CA PRO A 100 -1.71 -11.27 15.53
C PRO A 100 -1.15 -12.22 14.46
N ALA A 101 -0.11 -11.80 13.75
CA ALA A 101 0.62 -12.64 12.81
C ALA A 101 2.12 -12.56 13.06
N VAL A 102 2.81 -13.71 13.00
CA VAL A 102 4.27 -13.79 13.18
C VAL A 102 4.97 -12.94 12.13
N THR A 103 5.96 -12.14 12.54
CA THR A 103 6.77 -11.36 11.61
C THR A 103 8.20 -11.19 12.10
N GLY A 104 9.15 -11.12 11.16
CA GLY A 104 10.53 -10.73 11.41
C GLY A 104 10.79 -9.25 11.16
N ALA A 105 9.76 -8.47 10.81
CA ALA A 105 9.92 -7.05 10.50
C ALA A 105 10.19 -6.22 11.77
N SER A 106 10.98 -5.16 11.59
CA SER A 106 11.24 -4.16 12.64
C SER A 106 10.25 -3.00 12.52
N PHE A 107 9.57 -2.70 13.61
CA PHE A 107 8.61 -1.59 13.76
C PHE A 107 8.32 -1.40 15.26
N ALA A 108 7.80 -0.23 15.64
CA ALA A 108 7.35 0.09 16.99
C ALA A 108 5.81 0.01 17.10
N THR A 109 5.32 -0.27 18.31
CA THR A 109 3.90 -0.07 18.61
C THR A 109 3.55 1.41 18.46
N GLY A 110 2.49 1.70 17.72
CA GLY A 110 2.05 3.06 17.40
C GLY A 110 2.52 3.57 16.04
N ASP A 111 3.43 2.85 15.35
CA ASP A 111 3.79 3.19 13.98
C ASP A 111 2.57 3.04 13.06
N PHE A 112 2.43 3.96 12.11
CA PHE A 112 1.53 3.73 10.98
C PHE A 112 2.22 2.81 9.98
N GLY A 113 1.53 1.76 9.56
CA GLY A 113 2.10 0.73 8.71
C GLY A 113 1.05 -0.06 7.95
N GLY A 114 1.53 -0.93 7.07
CA GLY A 114 0.73 -1.92 6.35
C GLY A 114 1.13 -3.32 6.73
N VAL A 115 0.16 -4.23 6.85
CA VAL A 115 0.39 -5.66 7.09
C VAL A 115 -0.26 -6.51 6.00
N VAL A 116 0.48 -7.51 5.52
CA VAL A 116 -0.06 -8.62 4.72
C VAL A 116 0.13 -9.91 5.51
N VAL A 117 -0.98 -10.49 5.94
CA VAL A 117 -1.00 -11.84 6.50
C VAL A 117 -0.85 -12.84 5.35
N PRO A 118 0.06 -13.82 5.46
CA PRO A 118 0.28 -14.79 4.39
C PRO A 118 -0.94 -15.70 4.23
N ALA A 119 -1.20 -16.14 3.00
CA ALA A 119 -2.29 -17.06 2.70
C ALA A 119 -1.93 -18.53 2.95
N VAL A 120 -0.67 -18.81 3.32
CA VAL A 120 -0.14 -20.15 3.54
C VAL A 120 0.39 -20.32 4.97
N PRO A 121 0.28 -21.51 5.58
CA PRO A 121 0.82 -21.77 6.90
C PRO A 121 2.33 -21.58 6.99
N ASN A 122 2.84 -21.29 8.19
CA ASN A 122 4.28 -21.21 8.51
C ASN A 122 5.08 -20.12 7.74
N GLU A 123 4.39 -19.17 7.11
CA GLU A 123 5.03 -17.97 6.54
C GLU A 123 4.85 -16.77 7.48
N SER A 124 5.81 -15.85 7.44
CA SER A 124 5.76 -14.61 8.20
C SER A 124 4.98 -13.53 7.46
N ALA A 125 4.20 -12.75 8.20
CA ALA A 125 3.55 -11.55 7.70
C ALA A 125 4.56 -10.55 7.16
N ARG A 126 4.20 -9.91 6.04
CA ARG A 126 4.95 -8.77 5.51
C ARG A 126 4.44 -7.50 6.18
N VAL A 127 5.37 -6.67 6.63
CA VAL A 127 5.08 -5.39 7.25
C VAL A 127 5.83 -4.31 6.50
N VAL A 128 5.17 -3.18 6.28
CA VAL A 128 5.79 -1.93 5.82
C VAL A 128 5.48 -0.84 6.83
N VAL A 129 6.49 -0.09 7.27
CA VAL A 129 6.29 1.11 8.08
C VAL A 129 6.12 2.30 7.12
N LEU A 130 5.07 3.09 7.32
CA LEU A 130 4.80 4.23 6.45
C LEU A 130 5.78 5.38 6.72
N THR A 131 6.17 6.07 5.67
CA THR A 131 6.98 7.29 5.76
C THR A 131 6.08 8.48 6.02
N LYS A 132 6.31 9.20 7.12
CA LYS A 132 5.69 10.51 7.37
C LYS A 132 6.27 11.52 6.40
N LEU A 133 5.46 12.03 5.47
CA LEU A 133 5.93 13.00 4.47
C LEU A 133 5.90 14.44 4.99
N GLY A 134 5.02 14.74 5.95
CA GLY A 134 4.89 16.08 6.52
C GLY A 134 3.44 16.47 6.77
N THR A 135 3.24 17.77 7.00
CA THR A 135 1.92 18.39 7.18
C THR A 135 1.55 19.22 5.95
N VAL A 136 0.33 19.07 5.48
CA VAL A 136 -0.25 19.78 4.34
C VAL A 136 -1.54 20.49 4.76
N ARG A 137 -2.00 21.47 3.99
CA ARG A 137 -3.33 22.06 4.20
C ARG A 137 -4.40 21.16 3.60
N ARG A 138 -5.60 21.18 4.16
CA ARG A 138 -6.75 20.49 3.56
C ARG A 138 -7.04 20.94 2.13
N SER A 139 -6.65 22.16 1.75
CA SER A 139 -6.79 22.71 0.39
C SER A 139 -5.77 22.16 -0.61
N ASP A 140 -4.69 21.54 -0.15
CA ASP A 140 -3.62 21.01 -1.01
C ASP A 140 -4.02 19.68 -1.67
N PHE A 141 -5.11 19.07 -1.22
CA PHE A 141 -5.71 17.90 -1.86
C PHE A 141 -6.57 18.33 -3.03
N PHE A 142 -6.31 17.73 -4.20
CA PHE A 142 -7.04 17.99 -5.44
C PHE A 142 -7.47 16.69 -6.11
N THR A 143 -8.49 16.76 -6.94
CA THR A 143 -9.01 15.59 -7.67
C THR A 143 -8.79 15.79 -9.16
N LYS A 144 -8.26 14.76 -9.82
CA LYS A 144 -8.08 14.69 -11.27
C LYS A 144 -8.51 13.31 -11.74
N ASP A 145 -9.35 13.27 -12.78
CA ASP A 145 -9.85 12.01 -13.37
C ASP A 145 -10.46 11.04 -12.35
N GLY A 146 -11.21 11.61 -11.37
CA GLY A 146 -11.85 10.84 -10.30
C GLY A 146 -10.93 10.34 -9.19
N LYS A 147 -9.62 10.61 -9.27
CA LYS A 147 -8.63 10.24 -8.25
C LYS A 147 -8.17 11.44 -7.45
N THR A 148 -7.97 11.24 -6.15
CA THR A 148 -7.48 12.30 -5.25
C THR A 148 -5.96 12.25 -5.17
N TYR A 149 -5.34 13.43 -5.15
CA TYR A 149 -3.90 13.63 -5.07
C TYR A 149 -3.58 14.68 -4.02
N VAL A 150 -2.33 14.69 -3.57
CA VAL A 150 -1.77 15.75 -2.73
C VAL A 150 -0.30 15.98 -3.10
N THR A 151 0.12 17.25 -3.08
CA THR A 151 1.51 17.63 -3.33
C THR A 151 2.20 17.99 -2.02
N VAL A 152 3.36 17.39 -1.75
CA VAL A 152 4.19 17.64 -0.57
C VAL A 152 5.66 17.57 -0.95
N GLY A 153 6.46 18.55 -0.53
CA GLY A 153 7.90 18.56 -0.84
C GLY A 153 8.22 18.59 -2.35
N GLY A 154 7.31 19.10 -3.18
CA GLY A 154 7.45 19.12 -4.64
C GLY A 154 7.07 17.82 -5.34
N GLU A 155 6.75 16.76 -4.61
CA GLU A 155 6.26 15.49 -5.17
C GLU A 155 4.74 15.40 -5.05
N THR A 156 4.11 14.76 -6.04
CA THR A 156 2.66 14.54 -6.06
C THR A 156 2.36 13.07 -5.84
N TYR A 157 1.57 12.78 -4.81
CA TYR A 157 1.16 11.44 -4.44
C TYR A 157 -0.33 11.25 -4.77
N PRO A 158 -0.71 10.14 -5.44
CA PRO A 158 -2.09 9.69 -5.38
C PRO A 158 -2.46 9.32 -3.94
N VAL A 159 -3.68 9.63 -3.54
CA VAL A 159 -4.27 9.16 -2.29
C VAL A 159 -4.98 7.84 -2.57
N SER A 160 -4.70 6.83 -1.75
CA SER A 160 -5.35 5.52 -1.84
C SER A 160 -6.86 5.65 -1.69
N ASP A 161 -7.65 4.95 -2.50
CA ASP A 161 -9.11 4.91 -2.32
C ASP A 161 -9.51 4.29 -0.97
N ALA A 162 -8.66 3.41 -0.44
CA ALA A 162 -8.77 2.83 0.90
C ALA A 162 -7.91 3.57 1.94
N VAL A 163 -7.66 4.87 1.77
CA VAL A 163 -6.87 5.67 2.73
C VAL A 163 -7.53 5.64 4.12
N GLU A 164 -6.74 5.34 5.14
CA GLU A 164 -7.21 5.41 6.52
C GLU A 164 -7.02 6.83 7.06
N CYS A 165 -8.01 7.34 7.77
CA CYS A 165 -8.01 8.69 8.29
C CYS A 165 -8.11 8.65 9.82
N TYR A 166 -7.04 9.00 10.53
CA TYR A 166 -6.97 8.91 11.98
C TYR A 166 -7.22 10.27 12.64
N ASN A 167 -8.12 10.30 13.62
CA ASN A 167 -8.31 11.40 14.55
C ASN A 167 -7.36 11.21 15.73
N LYS A 168 -6.28 11.99 15.77
CA LYS A 168 -5.30 11.85 16.85
C LYS A 168 -5.83 12.32 18.20
N ALA A 169 -6.66 13.36 18.23
CA ALA A 169 -7.20 13.92 19.46
C ALA A 169 -8.21 12.97 20.14
N GLY A 170 -9.03 12.31 19.34
CA GLY A 170 -10.05 11.38 19.80
C GLY A 170 -9.64 9.91 19.82
N SER A 171 -8.39 9.58 19.48
CA SER A 171 -7.88 8.20 19.32
C SER A 171 -8.82 7.28 18.54
N SER A 172 -9.35 7.78 17.42
CA SER A 172 -10.40 7.11 16.64
C SER A 172 -10.18 7.29 15.14
N TRP A 173 -10.92 6.56 14.32
CA TRP A 173 -10.85 6.68 12.87
C TRP A 173 -12.02 7.48 12.32
N PHE A 174 -11.75 8.38 11.39
CA PHE A 174 -12.78 9.01 10.57
C PHE A 174 -13.34 8.00 9.56
N LYS A 175 -14.58 8.24 9.10
CA LYS A 175 -15.20 7.41 8.06
C LYS A 175 -14.64 7.70 6.67
N SER A 176 -14.10 8.91 6.46
CA SER A 176 -13.59 9.33 5.16
C SER A 176 -12.50 10.41 5.27
N LEU A 177 -11.78 10.61 4.16
CA LEU A 177 -10.87 11.74 3.99
C LEU A 177 -11.60 13.09 4.05
N ALA A 178 -12.85 13.15 3.60
CA ALA A 178 -13.65 14.37 3.64
C ALA A 178 -13.96 14.78 5.10
N ASP A 179 -14.26 13.81 5.97
CA ASP A 179 -14.47 14.07 7.40
C ASP A 179 -13.18 14.61 8.06
N ALA A 180 -12.03 13.98 7.77
CA ALA A 180 -10.73 14.42 8.28
C ALA A 180 -10.38 15.86 7.82
N ARG A 181 -10.60 16.17 6.53
CA ARG A 181 -10.39 17.52 5.95
C ARG A 181 -11.37 18.56 6.52
N SER A 182 -12.56 18.14 6.92
CA SER A 182 -13.55 19.04 7.55
C SER A 182 -13.19 19.31 9.01
N PHE A 183 -12.60 18.33 9.69
CA PHE A 183 -12.21 18.42 11.10
C PHE A 183 -10.98 19.30 11.34
N SER A 184 -9.99 19.28 10.44
CA SER A 184 -8.72 20.03 10.61
C SER A 184 -8.31 20.82 9.37
N GLU A 185 -7.77 22.01 9.58
CA GLU A 185 -7.15 22.83 8.51
C GLU A 185 -5.87 22.21 7.98
N THR A 186 -5.15 21.45 8.82
CA THR A 186 -3.85 20.85 8.50
C THR A 186 -3.85 19.36 8.79
N LEU A 187 -3.27 18.58 7.89
CA LEU A 187 -3.27 17.12 7.93
C LEU A 187 -1.85 16.59 7.80
N THR A 188 -1.47 15.64 8.65
CA THR A 188 -0.21 14.90 8.46
C THR A 188 -0.45 13.71 7.55
N ILE A 189 0.39 13.53 6.53
CA ILE A 189 0.22 12.47 5.54
C ILE A 189 1.36 11.46 5.57
N TYR A 190 1.02 10.19 5.35
CA TYR A 190 1.93 9.06 5.40
C TYR A 190 1.79 8.20 4.14
N ALA A 191 2.92 7.86 3.51
CA ALA A 191 2.97 7.04 2.30
C ALA A 191 3.70 5.71 2.51
N ASP A 192 3.37 4.72 1.69
CA ASP A 192 4.00 3.38 1.73
C ASP A 192 5.39 3.34 1.11
N ARG A 193 5.69 4.24 0.18
CA ARG A 193 7.00 4.43 -0.46
C ARG A 193 7.09 5.80 -1.12
N THR A 194 8.21 6.12 -1.78
CA THR A 194 8.40 7.39 -2.50
C THR A 194 7.46 7.50 -3.71
N ALA A 195 7.17 8.72 -4.18
CA ALA A 195 6.35 8.92 -5.38
C ALA A 195 7.00 8.27 -6.62
N ALA A 196 8.33 8.37 -6.74
CA ALA A 196 9.11 7.77 -7.83
C ALA A 196 9.03 6.23 -7.86
N GLU A 197 8.75 5.58 -6.73
CA GLU A 197 8.55 4.14 -6.63
C GLU A 197 7.06 3.72 -6.71
N GLY A 198 6.16 4.66 -6.98
CA GLY A 198 4.73 4.42 -7.09
C GLY A 198 4.00 4.44 -5.75
N GLY A 199 4.51 5.20 -4.78
CA GLY A 199 3.89 5.38 -3.48
C GLY A 199 2.54 6.07 -3.55
N LYS A 200 1.67 5.71 -2.61
CA LYS A 200 0.37 6.32 -2.39
C LYS A 200 0.26 6.81 -0.95
N ILE A 201 -0.54 7.84 -0.70
CA ILE A 201 -0.93 8.19 0.67
C ILE A 201 -1.84 7.09 1.21
N ARG A 202 -1.44 6.49 2.33
CA ARG A 202 -2.14 5.36 2.98
C ARG A 202 -2.81 5.74 4.28
N VAL A 203 -2.22 6.69 5.01
CA VAL A 203 -2.78 7.23 6.23
C VAL A 203 -2.74 8.76 6.19
N VAL A 204 -3.84 9.37 6.59
CA VAL A 204 -3.96 10.80 6.87
C VAL A 204 -4.32 10.97 8.34
N VAL A 205 -3.64 11.89 9.04
CA VAL A 205 -3.87 12.16 10.46
C VAL A 205 -4.33 13.59 10.62
N ALA A 206 -5.48 13.78 11.27
CA ALA A 206 -6.02 15.07 11.70
C ALA A 206 -5.84 15.26 13.21
#